data_AF-K1T4I2-F1
#
_entry.id   AF-K1T4I2-F1
#
_cell.length_a   1.000
_cell.length_b   1.000
_cell.length_c   1.000
_cell.angle_alpha   90.00
_cell.angle_beta   90.00
_cell.angle_gamma   90.00
#
_symmetry.space_group_name_H-M   'P 1'
#
loop_
_entity.id
_entity.type
_entity.pdbx_description
1 polymer ?
#
loop_
_entity_poly.entity_id
_entity_poly.type
_entity_poly.pdbx_seq_one_letter_code
_entity_poly.pdbx_strand_id
1 'polypeptide(L)'
;MRIIVITDTSFAASEAESIRILLSEGVDRVHLRKPQSAEADMRRLIEALPPELYPRLTLQDHLHLAGEYGIGGVHLNARNPEIPAGFGGLISRSCHSFGEIASHPTEDYLFLSPIFDSIS
;
A
#
# COMPACT_ATOMS: atom_id res chain seq x y z
N MET A 1 5.20 15.31 -9.59
CA MET A 1 5.70 13.93 -9.43
C MET A 1 5.44 13.53 -7.98
N ARG A 2 4.99 12.30 -7.71
CA ARG A 2 4.82 11.77 -6.34
C ARG A 2 5.85 10.66 -6.09
N ILE A 3 6.37 10.58 -4.88
CA ILE A 3 7.28 9.54 -4.41
C ILE A 3 6.46 8.57 -3.56
N ILE A 4 6.39 7.32 -4.03
CA ILE A 4 5.70 6.24 -3.33
C ILE A 4 6.73 5.18 -2.97
N VAL A 5 6.76 4.80 -1.70
CA VAL A 5 7.62 3.72 -1.19
C VAL A 5 6.77 2.47 -0.94
N ILE A 6 7.31 1.29 -1.25
CA ILE A 6 6.69 0.00 -0.94
C ILE A 6 7.58 -0.69 0.08
N THR A 7 7.00 -1.16 1.19
CA THR A 7 7.77 -1.90 2.19
C THR A 7 8.28 -3.23 1.64
N ASP A 8 9.33 -3.77 2.25
CA ASP A 8 9.66 -5.19 2.09
C ASP A 8 8.49 -6.05 2.59
N THR A 9 8.43 -7.29 2.09
CA THR A 9 7.53 -8.37 2.53
C THR A 9 7.70 -8.77 3.99
N SER A 10 8.92 -8.77 4.52
CA SER A 10 9.21 -9.18 5.90
C SER A 10 9.06 -8.01 6.87
N PHE A 11 8.56 -8.26 8.08
CA PHE A 11 8.52 -7.22 9.12
C PHE A 11 9.92 -7.00 9.70
N ALA A 12 10.26 -5.74 9.94
CA ALA A 12 11.50 -5.35 10.62
C ALA A 12 11.18 -4.62 11.93
N ALA A 13 12.01 -4.80 12.95
CA ALA A 13 11.81 -4.14 14.25
C ALA A 13 11.80 -2.60 14.15
N SER A 14 12.56 -2.03 13.22
CA SER A 14 12.65 -0.58 12.96
C SER A 14 11.67 -0.08 11.88
N GLU A 15 10.73 -0.92 11.44
CA GLU A 15 9.90 -0.59 10.28
C GLU A 15 8.99 0.62 10.51
N ALA A 16 8.31 0.69 11.65
CA ALA A 16 7.45 1.83 11.97
C ALA A 16 8.22 3.15 12.01
N GLU A 17 9.41 3.14 12.60
CA GLU A 17 10.30 4.31 12.66
C GLU A 17 10.77 4.74 11.26
N SER A 18 11.11 3.77 10.40
CA SER A 18 11.52 4.03 9.03
C SER A 18 10.38 4.67 8.22
N ILE A 19 9.16 4.16 8.35
CA ILE A 19 7.96 4.71 7.71
C ILE A 19 7.71 6.15 8.20
N ARG A 20 7.81 6.39 9.51
CA ARG A 20 7.64 7.72 10.10
C ARG A 20 8.62 8.73 9.50
N ILE A 21 9.92 8.39 9.46
CA ILE A 21 10.96 9.24 8.88
C ILE A 21 10.69 9.51 7.40
N LEU A 22 10.42 8.47 6.61
CA LEU A 22 10.16 8.63 5.18
C LEU A 22 9.00 9.60 4.92
N LEU A 23 7.89 9.44 5.66
CA LEU A 23 6.72 10.31 5.53
C LEU A 23 6.98 11.73 6.07
N SER A 24 7.89 11.94 7.03
CA SER A 24 8.26 13.30 7.47
C SER A 24 9.21 14.00 6.52
N GLU A 25 10.06 13.25 5.81
CA GLU A 25 11.11 13.77 4.92
C GLU A 25 10.67 13.92 3.45
N GLY A 26 9.37 13.80 3.16
CA GLY A 26 8.80 14.16 1.86
C GLY A 26 8.37 12.99 0.96
N VAL A 27 8.36 11.75 1.45
CA VAL A 27 7.63 10.66 0.76
C VAL A 27 6.12 10.94 0.85
N ASP A 28 5.43 10.88 -0.29
CA ASP A 28 4.00 11.18 -0.36
C ASP A 28 3.15 10.07 0.28
N ARG A 29 3.56 8.81 0.09
CA ARG A 29 2.79 7.62 0.49
C ARG A 29 3.66 6.39 0.67
N VAL A 30 3.30 5.56 1.66
CA VAL A 30 3.93 4.26 1.87
C VAL A 30 2.91 3.13 1.70
N HIS A 31 3.21 2.18 0.82
CA HIS A 31 2.45 0.95 0.65
C HIS A 31 2.99 -0.14 1.58
N LEU A 32 2.15 -0.61 2.51
CA LEU A 32 2.44 -1.74 3.39
C LEU A 32 2.15 -3.04 2.65
N ARG A 33 3.22 -3.74 2.25
CA ARG A 33 3.19 -5.00 1.51
C ARG A 33 3.71 -6.13 2.38
N LYS A 34 2.79 -6.90 2.98
CA LYS A 34 3.11 -8.05 3.87
C LYS A 34 2.34 -9.28 3.43
N PRO A 35 2.69 -9.88 2.28
CA PRO A 35 1.95 -11.00 1.70
C PRO A 35 1.85 -12.15 2.70
N GLN A 36 0.65 -12.69 2.89
CA GLN A 36 0.38 -13.86 3.73
C GLN A 36 0.79 -13.69 5.22
N SER A 37 1.01 -12.45 5.67
CA SER A 37 1.23 -12.16 7.09
C SER A 37 -0.01 -12.46 7.92
N ALA A 38 0.18 -12.72 9.22
CA ALA A 38 -0.94 -12.73 10.14
C ALA A 38 -1.49 -11.31 10.30
N GLU A 39 -2.82 -11.18 10.36
CA GLU A 39 -3.48 -9.89 10.56
C GLU A 39 -2.99 -9.19 11.83
N ALA A 40 -2.75 -9.95 12.91
CA ALA A 40 -2.21 -9.44 14.16
C ALA A 40 -0.85 -8.74 14.00
N ASP A 41 0.01 -9.21 13.09
CA ASP A 41 1.31 -8.57 12.83
C ASP A 41 1.13 -7.27 12.03
N MET A 42 0.19 -7.24 11.08
CA MET A 42 -0.16 -6.01 10.37
C MET A 42 -0.72 -4.95 11.33
N ARG A 43 -1.63 -5.35 12.22
CA ARG A 43 -2.20 -4.46 13.26
C ARG A 43 -1.09 -3.87 14.14
N ARG A 44 -0.16 -4.70 14.63
CA ARG A 44 0.98 -4.23 15.42
C ARG A 44 1.81 -3.17 14.69
N LEU A 45 2.06 -3.34 13.39
CA LEU A 45 2.78 -2.34 12.60
C LEU A 45 1.99 -1.03 12.45
N ILE A 46 0.69 -1.11 12.17
CA ILE A 46 -0.18 0.06 12.04
C ILE A 46 -0.27 0.82 13.37
N GLU A 47 -0.49 0.11 14.48
CA GLU A 47 -0.64 0.69 15.82
C GLU A 47 0.67 1.28 16.37
N ALA A 48 1.82 0.83 15.87
CA ALA A 48 3.12 1.44 16.18
C ALA A 48 3.35 2.78 15.47
N LEU A 49 2.52 3.13 14.48
CA LEU A 49 2.60 4.40 13.74
C LEU A 49 1.64 5.44 14.31
N PRO A 50 2.05 6.73 14.35
CA PRO A 50 1.13 7.81 14.71
C PRO A 50 -0.08 7.88 13.76
N PRO A 51 -1.33 8.00 14.28
CA PRO A 51 -2.54 8.01 13.45
C PRO A 51 -2.61 9.10 12.38
N GLU A 52 -1.87 10.21 12.56
CA GLU A 52 -1.82 11.30 11.59
C GLU A 52 -1.13 10.87 10.28
N LEU A 53 -0.40 9.75 10.31
CA LEU A 53 0.24 9.18 9.12
C LEU A 53 -0.69 8.26 8.33
N TYR A 54 -1.77 7.74 8.93
CA TYR A 54 -2.66 6.75 8.31
C TYR A 54 -3.24 7.19 6.96
N PRO A 55 -3.63 8.47 6.76
CA PRO A 55 -4.09 8.93 5.44
C PRO A 55 -3.04 8.79 4.33
N ARG A 56 -1.76 8.66 4.67
CA ARG A 56 -0.62 8.50 3.74
C ARG A 56 -0.12 7.05 3.65
N LEU A 57 -0.82 6.10 4.27
CA LEU A 57 -0.54 4.67 4.14
C LEU A 57 -1.49 4.02 3.13
N THR A 58 -1.02 2.97 2.47
CA THR A 58 -1.82 2.12 1.58
C THR A 58 -1.61 0.64 1.93
N LEU A 59 -2.67 -0.12 2.14
CA LEU A 59 -2.57 -1.57 2.41
C LEU A 59 -2.59 -2.40 1.11
N GLN A 60 -1.76 -3.44 1.05
CA GLN A 60 -1.82 -4.45 -0.02
C GLN A 60 -2.43 -5.79 0.43
N ASP A 61 -2.48 -6.05 1.72
CA ASP A 61 -3.12 -7.22 2.33
C ASP A 61 -3.95 -6.74 3.53
N HIS A 62 -4.86 -7.58 4.03
CA HIS A 62 -5.76 -7.24 5.14
C HIS A 62 -6.55 -5.94 4.88
N LEU A 63 -7.06 -5.76 3.65
CA LEU A 63 -7.61 -4.48 3.18
C LEU A 63 -8.76 -3.95 4.05
N HIS A 64 -9.49 -4.82 4.75
CA HIS A 64 -10.57 -4.42 5.67
C HIS A 64 -10.06 -3.53 6.82
N LEU A 65 -8.80 -3.67 7.24
CA LEU A 65 -8.17 -2.82 8.25
C LEU A 65 -8.11 -1.35 7.80
N ALA A 66 -8.18 -1.08 6.49
CA ALA A 66 -8.17 0.29 6.01
C ALA A 66 -9.39 1.09 6.48
N GLY A 67 -10.57 0.46 6.52
CA GLY A 67 -11.76 1.07 7.08
C GLY A 67 -11.70 1.19 8.61
N GLU A 68 -11.08 0.22 9.28
CA GLU A 68 -10.99 0.18 10.75
C GLU A 68 -10.09 1.29 11.32
N TYR A 69 -8.91 1.47 10.75
CA TYR A 69 -7.94 2.47 11.22
C TYR A 69 -8.05 3.82 10.49
N GLY A 70 -8.84 3.93 9.42
CA GLY A 70 -8.88 5.13 8.58
C GLY A 70 -7.62 5.29 7.72
N ILE A 71 -7.09 4.18 7.19
CA ILE A 71 -5.97 4.18 6.25
C ILE A 71 -6.41 4.81 4.93
N GLY A 72 -5.57 5.68 4.36
CA GLY A 72 -5.94 6.48 3.20
C GLY A 72 -5.98 5.77 1.86
N GLY A 73 -5.55 4.51 1.77
CA GLY A 73 -5.59 3.76 0.51
C GLY A 73 -5.55 2.24 0.63
N VAL A 74 -5.99 1.58 -0.43
CA VAL A 74 -5.83 0.14 -0.68
C VAL A 74 -5.22 -0.09 -2.06
N HIS A 75 -4.46 -1.18 -2.20
CA HIS A 75 -3.85 -1.57 -3.45
C HIS A 75 -4.26 -3.00 -3.80
N LEU A 76 -5.20 -3.09 -4.74
CA LEU A 76 -5.81 -4.33 -5.20
C LEU A 76 -4.78 -5.20 -5.91
N ASN A 77 -4.88 -6.50 -5.68
CA ASN A 77 -4.01 -7.51 -6.28
C ASN A 77 -4.74 -8.85 -6.39
N ALA A 78 -4.08 -9.88 -6.94
CA ALA A 78 -4.70 -11.18 -7.15
C ALA A 78 -5.23 -11.86 -5.88
N ARG A 79 -4.61 -11.61 -4.71
CA ARG A 79 -5.09 -12.15 -3.42
C ARG A 79 -6.22 -11.33 -2.82
N ASN A 80 -6.20 -10.03 -3.06
CA ASN A 80 -7.17 -9.08 -2.52
C ASN A 80 -7.75 -8.23 -3.68
N PRO A 81 -8.63 -8.82 -4.52
CA PRO A 81 -9.06 -8.17 -5.76
C PRO A 81 -10.18 -7.14 -5.57
N GLU A 82 -10.88 -7.20 -4.44
CA GLU A 82 -12.08 -6.40 -4.16
C GLU A 82 -11.79 -5.24 -3.22
N ILE A 83 -12.49 -4.12 -3.45
CA ILE A 83 -12.48 -2.96 -2.57
C ILE A 83 -13.25 -3.32 -1.29
N PRO A 84 -12.72 -3.04 -0.09
CA PRO A 84 -13.46 -3.28 1.15
C PRO A 84 -14.79 -2.52 1.17
N ALA A 85 -15.83 -3.15 1.72
CA ALA A 85 -17.16 -2.55 1.78
C ALA A 85 -17.14 -1.19 2.50
N GLY A 86 -17.71 -0.16 1.86
CA GLY A 86 -17.76 1.19 2.41
C GLY A 86 -16.43 1.96 2.39
N PHE A 87 -15.37 1.41 1.79
CA PHE A 87 -14.09 2.11 1.68
C PHE A 87 -14.16 3.24 0.65
N GLY A 88 -13.86 4.47 1.10
CA GLY A 88 -13.87 5.69 0.27
C GLY A 88 -12.50 6.35 0.12
N GLY A 89 -11.41 5.64 0.44
CA GLY A 89 -10.04 6.12 0.24
C GLY A 89 -9.52 5.81 -1.17
N LEU A 90 -8.21 6.00 -1.38
CA LEU A 90 -7.58 5.80 -2.67
C LEU A 90 -7.51 4.31 -3.05
N ILE A 91 -7.85 3.99 -4.29
CA ILE A 91 -7.75 2.67 -4.89
C ILE A 91 -6.61 2.64 -5.89
N SER A 92 -5.76 1.63 -5.81
CA SER A 92 -4.69 1.43 -6.80
C SER A 92 -4.48 -0.04 -7.14
N ARG A 93 -3.72 -0.31 -8.19
CA ARG A 93 -3.39 -1.66 -8.67
C ARG A 93 -2.05 -1.67 -9.40
N SER A 94 -1.43 -2.84 -9.51
CA SER A 94 -0.28 -3.07 -10.38
C SER A 94 -0.71 -3.64 -11.72
N CYS A 95 -0.16 -3.07 -12.80
CA CYS A 95 -0.35 -3.49 -14.18
C CYS A 95 1.01 -3.84 -14.80
N HIS A 96 0.98 -4.75 -15.77
CA HIS A 96 2.18 -5.27 -16.45
C HIS A 96 2.17 -5.05 -17.96
N SER A 97 1.17 -4.34 -18.47
CA SER A 97 1.08 -3.93 -19.87
C SER A 97 0.21 -2.68 -20.03
N PHE A 98 0.34 -1.99 -21.16
CA PHE A 98 -0.57 -0.90 -21.51
C PHE A 98 -2.02 -1.37 -21.72
N GLY A 99 -2.21 -2.63 -22.11
CA GLY A 99 -3.54 -3.24 -22.21
C GLY A 99 -4.22 -3.33 -20.84
N GLU A 100 -3.48 -3.75 -19.80
CA GLU A 100 -3.99 -3.78 -18.42
C GLU A 100 -4.29 -2.38 -17.89
N ILE A 101 -3.47 -1.37 -18.23
CA ILE A 101 -3.76 0.02 -17.86
C ILE A 101 -5.13 0.45 -18.42
N ALA A 102 -5.39 0.14 -19.69
CA ALA A 102 -6.64 0.49 -20.34
C ALA A 102 -7.87 -0.24 -19.75
N SER A 103 -7.68 -1.41 -19.12
CA SER A 103 -8.77 -2.16 -18.47
C SER A 103 -9.10 -1.70 -17.05
N HIS A 104 -8.33 -0.76 -16.49
CA HIS A 104 -8.49 -0.26 -15.12
C HIS A 104 -8.68 1.28 -15.06
N PRO A 105 -9.72 1.84 -15.70
CA PRO A 105 -9.90 3.29 -15.80
C PRO A 105 -10.45 3.96 -14.53
N THR A 106 -10.86 3.18 -13.53
CA THR A 106 -11.56 3.68 -12.33
C THR A 106 -10.67 3.81 -11.11
N GLU A 107 -9.54 3.12 -11.08
CA GLU A 107 -8.56 3.21 -10.01
C GLU A 107 -7.87 4.58 -10.01
N ASP A 108 -7.63 5.15 -8.82
CA ASP A 108 -7.05 6.50 -8.65
C ASP A 108 -5.62 6.60 -9.22
N TYR A 109 -4.87 5.49 -9.16
CA TYR A 109 -3.58 5.36 -9.83
C TYR A 109 -3.19 3.90 -10.04
N LEU A 110 -2.34 3.68 -11.04
CA LEU A 110 -1.82 2.36 -11.41
C LEU A 110 -0.29 2.36 -11.33
N PHE A 111 0.29 1.25 -10.89
CA PHE A 111 1.70 0.97 -11.11
C PHE A 111 1.87 0.25 -12.43
N LEU A 112 2.91 0.60 -13.19
CA LEU A 112 3.33 -0.13 -14.37
C LEU A 112 4.70 -0.75 -14.08
N SER A 113 4.82 -2.07 -14.23
CA SER A 113 6.09 -2.78 -14.06
C SER A 113 6.17 -4.04 -14.93
N PRO A 114 7.37 -4.51 -15.31
CA PRO A 114 8.65 -3.85 -15.12
C PRO A 114 8.83 -2.65 -16.07
N ILE A 115 9.43 -1.56 -15.57
CA ILE A 115 9.88 -0.42 -16.41
C ILE A 115 11.32 -0.62 -16.88
N PHE A 116 12.13 -1.20 -16.00
CA PHE A 116 13.51 -1.59 -16.28
C PHE A 116 13.59 -3.11 -16.25
N ASP A 117 14.39 -3.66 -17.16
CA ASP A 117 14.67 -5.09 -17.16
C ASP A 117 15.30 -5.52 -15.83
N SER A 118 14.93 -6.71 -15.37
CA SER A 118 15.52 -7.27 -14.15
C SER A 118 17.03 -7.46 -14.36
N ILE A 119 17.84 -6.93 -13.45
CA ILE A 119 19.29 -7.14 -13.42
C ILE A 119 19.64 -8.47 -12.71
N SER A 120 18.92 -9.54 -13.05
CA SER A 120 19.09 -10.89 -12.47
C SER A 120 19.99 -11.77 -13.33
#